data_AF-A0A379M1C2-F1
#
_entry.id   AF-A0A379M1C2-F1
#
_cell.length_a   1.000
_cell.length_b   1.000
_cell.length_c   1.000
_cell.angle_alpha   90.00
_cell.angle_beta   90.00
_cell.angle_gamma   90.00
#
_symmetry.space_group_name_H-M   'P 1'
#
loop_
_entity.id
_entity.type
_entity.pdbx_description
1 polymer ?
#
loop_
_entity_poly.entity_id
_entity_poly.type
_entity_poly.pdbx_seq_one_letter_code
_entity_poly.pdbx_strand_id
1 'polypeptide(L)'
;MDPYAETTHTVPNPSGPVIPAELTHMYQQWHISPAVRAGNFLICSGVLGQRLDGTVPDDPTTQFTLAFENLQRVLAAAGADWTHLVELVTFHIDLEGDLEAFSAVKERFVREPYPAWTAVGVAELGAGPKPSPRVEMKATAYLADAVAPPAR
;
A
#
# COMPACT_ATOMS: atom_id res chain seq x y z
N MET A 1 34.07 33.61 4.51
CA MET A 1 33.50 32.36 3.96
C MET A 1 32.21 32.11 4.70
N ASP A 2 31.12 31.91 3.99
CA ASP A 2 29.81 31.64 4.59
C ASP A 2 29.79 30.18 5.10
N PRO A 3 29.63 29.95 6.42
CA PRO A 3 29.53 28.60 6.97
C PRO A 3 28.21 27.88 6.62
N TYR A 4 27.28 28.55 5.93
CA TYR A 4 25.98 28.02 5.51
C TYR A 4 25.84 27.83 4.00
N ALA A 5 26.96 27.80 3.25
CA ALA A 5 26.91 27.40 1.85
C ALA A 5 26.52 25.92 1.75
N GLU A 6 25.21 25.64 1.73
CA GLU A 6 24.67 24.31 1.52
C GLU A 6 25.02 23.84 0.10
N THR A 7 25.88 22.83 0.01
CA THR A 7 26.03 22.05 -1.20
C THR A 7 24.73 21.30 -1.43
N THR A 8 23.89 21.76 -2.36
CA THR A 8 22.69 21.01 -2.75
C THR A 8 23.11 19.70 -3.39
N HIS A 9 22.99 18.60 -2.66
CA HIS A 9 23.11 17.25 -3.19
C HIS A 9 21.75 16.81 -3.70
N THR A 10 21.54 16.81 -5.01
CA THR A 10 20.36 16.20 -5.62
C THR A 10 20.49 14.69 -5.46
N VAL A 11 19.71 14.11 -4.53
CA VAL A 11 19.55 12.65 -4.44
C VAL A 11 18.41 12.27 -5.37
N PRO A 12 18.65 11.61 -6.52
CA PRO A 12 17.57 11.14 -7.38
C PRO A 12 16.64 10.19 -6.61
N ASN A 13 15.33 10.28 -6.88
CA ASN A 13 14.29 9.44 -6.27
C ASN A 13 14.67 7.94 -6.40
N PRO A 14 14.49 7.11 -5.37
CA PRO A 14 15.27 5.87 -5.28
C PRO A 14 14.69 4.79 -6.19
N SER A 15 15.58 3.88 -6.63
CA SER A 15 15.41 2.52 -7.17
C SER A 15 14.33 2.18 -8.23
N GLY A 16 13.38 3.06 -8.53
CA GLY A 16 12.36 2.90 -9.57
C GLY A 16 11.01 2.36 -9.08
N PRO A 17 10.02 2.32 -9.98
CA PRO A 17 8.68 1.81 -9.69
C PRO A 17 8.68 0.30 -9.51
N VAL A 18 7.86 -0.19 -8.58
CA VAL A 18 7.52 -1.62 -8.44
C VAL A 18 6.14 -1.83 -9.04
N ILE A 19 6.07 -2.64 -10.09
CA ILE A 19 4.87 -2.84 -10.90
C ILE A 19 4.60 -4.35 -11.01
N PRO A 20 3.67 -4.91 -10.22
CA PRO A 20 3.18 -6.27 -10.44
C PRO A 20 2.62 -6.43 -11.85
N ALA A 21 2.81 -7.60 -12.46
CA ALA A 21 2.41 -7.84 -13.85
C ALA A 21 0.91 -7.55 -14.08
N GLU A 22 0.08 -7.93 -13.11
CA GLU A 22 -1.37 -7.76 -13.09
C GLU A 22 -1.81 -6.28 -13.00
N LEU A 23 -0.94 -5.41 -12.50
CA LEU A 23 -1.24 -3.99 -12.24
C LEU A 23 -0.54 -3.04 -13.22
N THR A 24 0.02 -3.55 -14.32
CA THR A 24 0.70 -2.75 -15.34
C THR A 24 -0.18 -1.62 -15.90
N HIS A 25 -1.50 -1.85 -15.97
CA HIS A 25 -2.46 -0.85 -16.43
C HIS A 25 -2.46 0.43 -15.59
N MET A 26 -2.23 0.35 -14.27
CA MET A 26 -2.13 1.52 -13.39
C MET A 26 -1.00 2.45 -13.83
N TYR A 27 0.15 1.87 -14.17
CA TYR A 27 1.32 2.64 -14.58
C TYR A 27 1.16 3.21 -15.99
N GLN A 28 0.65 2.41 -16.93
CA GLN A 28 0.56 2.80 -18.34
C GLN A 28 -0.61 3.75 -18.65
N GLN A 29 -1.75 3.60 -17.97
CA GLN A 29 -2.96 4.36 -18.28
C GLN A 29 -3.15 5.53 -17.33
N TRP A 30 -2.89 5.31 -16.03
CA TRP A 30 -3.14 6.31 -14.98
C TRP A 30 -1.86 7.04 -14.54
N HIS A 31 -0.68 6.61 -14.99
CA HIS A 31 0.62 7.12 -14.57
C HIS A 31 0.84 7.03 -13.05
N ILE A 32 0.31 5.97 -12.44
CA ILE A 32 0.47 5.67 -11.02
C ILE A 32 1.35 4.42 -10.88
N SER A 33 2.46 4.53 -10.16
CA SER A 33 3.24 3.37 -9.74
C SER A 33 2.51 2.65 -8.60
N PRO A 34 2.23 1.34 -8.68
CA PRO A 34 1.62 0.59 -7.57
C PRO A 34 2.43 0.70 -6.28
N ALA A 35 3.77 0.70 -6.38
CA ALA A 35 4.66 1.16 -5.33
C ALA A 35 5.94 1.77 -5.89
N VAL A 36 6.69 2.48 -5.05
CA VAL A 36 8.02 3.00 -5.33
C VAL A 36 8.97 2.53 -4.23
N ARG A 37 10.12 1.97 -4.61
CA ARG A 37 11.17 1.65 -3.64
C ARG A 37 11.99 2.91 -3.36
N ALA A 38 11.85 3.45 -2.15
CA ALA A 38 12.59 4.59 -1.65
C ALA A 38 13.69 4.18 -0.65
N GLY A 39 14.85 3.74 -1.16
CA GLY A 39 15.93 3.20 -0.33
C GLY A 39 15.49 1.89 0.32
N ASN A 40 15.40 1.89 1.65
CA ASN A 40 14.93 0.76 2.47
C ASN A 40 13.41 0.82 2.73
N PHE A 41 12.70 1.79 2.16
CA PHE A 41 11.25 1.83 2.24
C PHE A 41 10.61 1.44 0.92
N LEU A 42 9.48 0.77 1.01
CA LEU A 42 8.56 0.59 -0.10
C LEU A 42 7.32 1.43 0.20
N ILE A 43 7.10 2.45 -0.61
CA ILE A 43 5.93 3.33 -0.50
C ILE A 43 4.88 2.81 -1.48
N CYS A 44 3.79 2.24 -0.95
CA CYS A 44 2.68 1.78 -1.78
C CYS A 44 1.73 2.96 -2.08
N SER A 45 1.25 3.00 -3.32
CA SER A 45 0.08 3.83 -3.66
C SER A 45 -1.17 3.32 -2.95
N GLY A 46 -2.26 4.08 -3.03
CA GLY A 46 -3.56 3.62 -2.54
C GLY A 46 -4.03 2.35 -3.25
N VAL A 47 -4.51 1.38 -2.47
CA VAL A 47 -4.96 0.07 -2.94
C VAL A 47 -6.45 -0.09 -2.62
N LEU A 48 -7.25 -0.22 -3.67
CA LEU A 48 -8.69 -0.39 -3.59
C LEU A 48 -9.10 -1.87 -3.48
N GLY A 49 -10.28 -2.08 -2.91
CA GLY A 49 -10.98 -3.36 -2.85
C GLY A 49 -11.65 -3.78 -4.15
N GLN A 50 -10.89 -3.87 -5.24
CA GLN A 50 -11.40 -4.18 -6.58
C GLN A 50 -10.77 -5.43 -7.17
N ARG A 51 -11.44 -6.03 -8.16
CA ARG A 51 -10.86 -7.12 -8.96
C ARG A 51 -9.78 -6.57 -9.90
N LEU A 52 -8.96 -7.46 -10.45
CA LEU A 52 -7.88 -7.09 -11.37
C LEU A 52 -8.39 -6.47 -12.69
N ASP A 53 -9.65 -6.71 -13.06
CA ASP A 53 -10.31 -6.06 -14.19
C ASP A 53 -10.87 -4.67 -13.86
N GLY A 54 -10.66 -4.18 -12.63
CA GLY A 54 -11.14 -2.89 -12.13
C GLY A 54 -12.57 -2.92 -11.59
N THR A 55 -13.29 -4.05 -11.66
CA THR A 55 -14.65 -4.12 -11.13
C THR A 55 -14.65 -4.13 -9.60
N VAL A 56 -15.52 -3.29 -9.02
CA VAL A 56 -15.74 -3.22 -7.57
C VAL A 56 -16.92 -4.13 -7.20
N PRO A 57 -16.76 -5.11 -6.28
CA PRO A 57 -17.88 -5.89 -5.74
C PRO A 57 -18.83 -5.04 -4.89
N ASP A 58 -20.13 -5.37 -4.86
CA ASP A 58 -21.08 -4.68 -3.98
C ASP A 58 -20.89 -5.00 -2.48
N ASP A 59 -20.46 -6.22 -2.16
CA ASP A 59 -20.27 -6.68 -0.78
C ASP A 59 -19.01 -6.06 -0.13
N PRO A 60 -19.13 -5.31 0.98
CA PRO A 60 -17.99 -4.67 1.63
C PRO A 60 -16.91 -5.65 2.08
N THR A 61 -17.28 -6.82 2.62
CA THR A 61 -16.32 -7.82 3.11
C THR A 61 -15.44 -8.36 1.97
N THR A 62 -16.04 -8.55 0.80
CA THR A 62 -15.34 -8.92 -0.44
C THR A 62 -14.39 -7.82 -0.86
N GLN A 63 -14.81 -6.56 -0.83
CA GLN A 63 -13.91 -5.43 -1.13
C GLN A 63 -12.72 -5.38 -0.16
N PHE A 64 -12.95 -5.56 1.15
CA PHE A 64 -11.87 -5.56 2.14
C PHE A 64 -10.87 -6.67 1.85
N THR A 65 -11.37 -7.89 1.60
CA THR A 65 -10.52 -9.04 1.27
C THR A 65 -9.68 -8.75 0.03
N LEU A 66 -10.28 -8.22 -1.02
CA LEU A 66 -9.56 -7.84 -2.24
C LEU A 66 -8.53 -6.74 -2.00
N ALA A 67 -8.82 -5.75 -1.15
CA ALA A 67 -7.87 -4.68 -0.83
C ALA A 67 -6.60 -5.25 -0.16
N PHE A 68 -6.78 -6.19 0.79
CA PHE A 68 -5.66 -6.90 1.40
C PHE A 68 -4.90 -7.75 0.37
N GLU A 69 -5.58 -8.57 -0.42
CA GLU A 69 -4.90 -9.39 -1.44
C GLU A 69 -4.16 -8.56 -2.49
N ASN A 70 -4.75 -7.44 -2.93
CA ASN A 70 -4.12 -6.54 -3.88
C ASN A 70 -2.87 -5.89 -3.28
N LEU A 71 -2.92 -5.48 -2.00
CA LEU A 71 -1.72 -4.96 -1.33
C LEU A 71 -0.66 -6.05 -1.21
N GLN A 72 -1.05 -7.29 -0.91
CA GLN A 72 -0.12 -8.43 -0.88
C GLN A 72 0.56 -8.65 -2.23
N ARG A 73 -0.15 -8.50 -3.36
CA ARG A 73 0.45 -8.57 -4.71
C ARG A 73 1.51 -7.48 -4.92
N VAL A 74 1.23 -6.26 -4.46
CA VAL A 74 2.18 -5.14 -4.52
C VAL A 74 3.41 -5.39 -3.66
N LEU A 75 3.23 -5.86 -2.42
CA LEU A 75 4.33 -6.20 -1.51
C LEU A 75 5.19 -7.33 -2.10
N ALA A 76 4.57 -8.40 -2.60
CA ALA A 76 5.27 -9.55 -3.16
C ALA A 76 6.14 -9.19 -4.37
N ALA A 77 5.71 -8.24 -5.21
CA ALA A 77 6.50 -7.75 -6.34
C ALA A 77 7.80 -7.05 -5.92
N ALA A 78 7.90 -6.60 -4.67
CA ALA A 78 9.12 -6.05 -4.08
C ALA A 78 9.91 -7.08 -3.23
N GLY A 79 9.47 -8.36 -3.19
CA GLY A 79 10.01 -9.37 -2.29
C GLY A 79 9.63 -9.16 -0.82
N ALA A 80 8.57 -8.40 -0.56
CA ALA A 80 8.07 -8.09 0.77
C ALA A 80 6.79 -8.87 1.09
N ASP A 81 6.42 -8.90 2.36
CA ASP A 81 5.17 -9.45 2.86
C ASP A 81 4.61 -8.58 4.00
N TRP A 82 3.54 -9.05 4.65
CA TRP A 82 2.88 -8.35 5.75
C TRP A 82 3.78 -8.05 6.96
N THR A 83 4.84 -8.84 7.17
CA THR A 83 5.78 -8.65 8.29
C THR A 83 6.70 -7.45 8.08
N HIS A 84 6.79 -6.96 6.84
CA HIS A 84 7.60 -5.79 6.48
C HIS A 84 6.82 -4.48 6.64
N LEU A 85 5.50 -4.52 6.84
CA LEU A 85 4.72 -3.29 7.02
C LEU A 85 5.11 -2.59 8.32
N VAL A 86 5.37 -1.29 8.20
CA VAL A 86 5.62 -0.40 9.34
C VAL A 86 4.44 0.56 9.57
N GLU A 87 3.69 0.87 8.52
CA GLU A 87 2.51 1.73 8.57
C GLU A 87 1.41 1.19 7.65
N LEU A 88 0.18 1.21 8.17
CA LEU A 88 -1.05 1.04 7.41
C LEU A 88 -1.97 2.24 7.69
N VAL A 89 -2.51 2.86 6.65
CA VAL A 89 -3.57 3.86 6.74
C VAL A 89 -4.75 3.37 5.90
N THR A 90 -5.93 3.31 6.50
CA THR A 90 -7.14 2.83 5.81
C THR A 90 -8.19 3.93 5.75
N PHE A 91 -8.69 4.20 4.55
CA PHE A 91 -9.71 5.21 4.28
C PHE A 91 -11.03 4.51 3.99
N HIS A 92 -12.10 4.88 4.71
CA HIS A 92 -13.39 4.20 4.66
C HIS A 92 -14.51 5.18 4.32
N ILE A 93 -15.44 4.77 3.45
CA ILE A 93 -16.66 5.55 3.18
C ILE A 93 -17.63 5.50 4.36
N ASP A 94 -17.70 4.36 5.04
CA ASP A 94 -18.59 4.13 6.19
C ASP A 94 -17.79 3.49 7.33
N LEU A 95 -16.89 4.29 7.92
CA LEU A 95 -15.95 3.81 8.93
C LEU A 95 -16.67 3.09 10.09
N GLU A 96 -17.74 3.69 10.62
CA GLU A 96 -18.44 3.14 11.79
C GLU A 96 -19.14 1.81 11.46
N GLY A 97 -19.78 1.71 10.30
CA GLY A 97 -20.46 0.48 9.87
C GLY A 97 -19.51 -0.64 9.44
N ASP A 98 -18.32 -0.30 8.92
CA ASP A 98 -17.41 -1.26 8.30
C ASP A 98 -16.27 -1.73 9.22
N LEU A 99 -15.95 -1.01 10.30
CA LEU A 99 -14.71 -1.24 11.07
C LEU A 99 -14.62 -2.65 11.68
N GLU A 100 -15.73 -3.22 12.14
CA GLU A 100 -15.76 -4.57 12.70
C GLU A 100 -15.44 -5.63 11.62
N ALA A 101 -16.16 -5.58 10.50
CA ALA A 101 -15.96 -6.50 9.38
C ALA A 101 -14.56 -6.33 8.76
N PHE A 102 -14.08 -5.09 8.62
CA PHE A 102 -12.72 -4.80 8.16
C PHE A 102 -11.67 -5.39 9.10
N SER A 103 -11.85 -5.24 10.42
CA SER A 103 -10.92 -5.78 11.42
C SER A 103 -10.86 -7.31 11.38
N ALA A 104 -12.01 -7.97 11.23
CA ALA A 104 -12.09 -9.42 11.06
C ALA A 104 -11.39 -9.93 9.78
N VAL A 105 -11.38 -9.14 8.71
CA VAL A 105 -10.59 -9.44 7.50
C VAL A 105 -9.10 -9.19 7.77
N LYS A 106 -8.74 -8.05 8.37
CA LYS A 106 -7.36 -7.68 8.71
C LYS A 106 -6.65 -8.77 9.52
N GLU A 107 -7.31 -9.38 10.50
CA GLU A 107 -6.74 -10.46 11.34
C GLU A 107 -6.33 -11.71 10.55
N ARG A 108 -6.85 -11.90 9.34
CA ARG A 108 -6.48 -13.02 8.46
C ARG A 108 -5.10 -12.79 7.83
N PHE A 109 -4.71 -11.54 7.63
CA PHE A 109 -3.50 -11.14 6.91
C PHE A 109 -2.39 -10.59 7.83
N VAL A 110 -2.76 -9.75 8.80
CA VAL A 110 -1.80 -9.02 9.64
C VAL A 110 -1.68 -9.69 11.00
N ARG A 111 -0.48 -10.15 11.32
CA ARG A 111 -0.13 -10.81 12.59
C ARG A 111 0.86 -9.98 13.40
N GLU A 112 1.09 -10.35 14.65
CA GLU A 112 2.10 -9.72 15.49
C GLU A 112 3.54 -9.98 14.95
N PRO A 113 4.48 -9.02 15.09
CA PRO A 113 4.28 -7.66 15.62
C PRO A 113 3.50 -6.79 14.63
N TYR A 114 2.50 -6.06 15.14
CA TYR A 114 1.60 -5.27 14.29
C TYR A 114 2.27 -3.97 13.79
N PRO A 115 1.94 -3.49 12.57
CA PRO A 115 2.35 -2.17 12.10
C PRO A 115 1.61 -1.06 12.87
N ALA A 116 2.09 0.18 12.75
CA ALA A 116 1.26 1.33 13.08
C ALA A 116 0.01 1.33 12.19
N TRP A 117 -1.16 1.60 12.76
CA TRP A 117 -2.42 1.63 12.01
C TRP A 117 -3.28 2.84 12.35
N THR A 118 -3.72 3.56 11.33
CA THR A 118 -4.73 4.63 11.43
C THR A 118 -5.91 4.31 10.50
N ALA A 119 -7.13 4.44 11.01
CA ALA A 119 -8.36 4.35 10.21
C ALA A 119 -9.02 5.73 10.12
N VAL A 120 -9.42 6.13 8.92
CA VAL A 120 -9.97 7.46 8.63
C VAL A 120 -11.28 7.32 7.85
N GLY A 121 -12.33 8.01 8.29
CA GLY A 121 -13.56 8.17 7.51
C GLY A 121 -13.38 9.27 6.45
N VAL A 122 -13.78 8.99 5.21
CA VAL A 122 -13.67 9.93 4.08
C VAL A 122 -14.97 9.99 3.28
N ALA A 123 -15.16 11.07 2.53
CA ALA A 123 -16.37 11.26 1.72
C ALA A 123 -16.38 10.38 0.45
N GLU A 124 -15.22 10.24 -0.21
CA GLU A 124 -15.09 9.57 -1.51
C GLU A 124 -13.70 8.95 -1.69
N LEU A 125 -13.59 8.00 -2.62
CA LEU A 125 -12.35 7.31 -3.01
C LEU A 125 -12.22 7.24 -4.55
N GLY A 126 -11.00 7.09 -5.06
CA GLY A 126 -10.66 7.29 -6.47
C GLY A 126 -10.87 6.09 -7.41
N ALA A 127 -12.08 5.51 -7.48
CA ALA A 127 -12.34 4.30 -8.31
C ALA A 127 -13.28 4.50 -9.52
N GLY A 128 -13.74 5.71 -9.80
CA GLY A 128 -14.71 5.95 -10.87
C GLY A 128 -16.16 5.56 -10.50
N PRO A 129 -17.08 5.44 -11.49
CA PRO A 129 -18.51 5.30 -11.20
C PRO A 129 -18.89 3.93 -10.64
N LYS A 130 -20.07 3.91 -9.99
CA LYS A 130 -20.63 2.84 -9.15
C LYS A 130 -20.45 1.39 -9.66
N PRO A 131 -20.37 0.41 -8.73
CA PRO A 131 -20.48 0.55 -7.28
C PRO A 131 -19.27 1.24 -6.65
N SER A 132 -19.56 2.07 -5.65
CA SER A 132 -18.52 2.88 -5.02
C SER A 132 -17.62 1.99 -4.14
N PRO A 133 -16.30 2.16 -4.21
CA PRO A 133 -15.38 1.51 -3.29
C PRO A 133 -15.71 1.89 -1.84
N ARG A 134 -15.60 0.93 -0.92
CA ARG A 134 -15.83 1.09 0.52
C ARG A 134 -14.54 1.40 1.26
N VAL A 135 -13.40 0.91 0.76
CA VAL A 135 -12.08 1.08 1.38
C VAL A 135 -10.98 1.34 0.36
N GLU A 136 -10.01 2.14 0.77
CA GLU A 136 -8.70 2.28 0.13
C GLU A 136 -7.61 2.16 1.20
N MET A 137 -6.54 1.40 0.92
CA MET A 137 -5.43 1.20 1.85
C MET A 137 -4.16 1.86 1.32
N LYS A 138 -3.50 2.66 2.15
CA LYS A 138 -2.15 3.15 1.92
C LYS A 138 -1.21 2.44 2.89
N ALA A 139 -0.06 2.00 2.39
CA ALA A 139 0.88 1.23 3.19
C ALA A 139 2.33 1.64 2.94
N THR A 140 3.13 1.53 3.99
CA THR A 140 4.59 1.67 3.91
C THR A 140 5.22 0.42 4.51
N ALA A 141 6.13 -0.21 3.75
CA ALA A 141 6.96 -1.31 4.23
C ALA A 141 8.42 -0.88 4.39
N TYR A 142 9.12 -1.50 5.34
CA TYR A 142 10.56 -1.40 5.48
C TYR A 142 11.21 -2.69 4.99
N LEU A 143 12.05 -2.57 3.97
CA LEU A 143 12.85 -3.63 3.39
C LEU A 143 14.27 -3.43 3.90
N ALA A 144 14.68 -4.18 4.92
CA ALA A 144 16.08 -4.20 5.30
C ALA A 144 16.92 -4.58 4.07
N ASP A 145 18.05 -3.92 3.84
CA ASP A 145 19.09 -4.52 3.00
C ASP A 145 19.40 -5.90 3.59
N ALA A 146 19.67 -6.89 2.73
CA ALA A 146 20.12 -8.19 3.22
C ALA A 146 21.34 -7.95 4.12
N VAL A 147 21.16 -8.04 5.44
CA VAL A 147 22.26 -7.98 6.38
C VAL A 147 23.13 -9.17 6.01
N ALA A 148 24.32 -8.91 5.49
CA ALA A 148 25.28 -9.98 5.24
C ALA A 148 25.41 -10.79 6.54
N PRO A 149 25.29 -12.13 6.50
CA PRO A 149 25.42 -12.93 7.70
C PRO A 149 26.75 -12.59 8.38
N PRO A 150 26.80 -12.56 9.73
CA PRO A 150 28.04 -12.26 10.44
C PRO A 150 29.14 -13.18 9.94
N ALA A 151 30.31 -12.61 9.63
CA ALA A 151 31.48 -13.37 9.25
C ALA A 151 31.78 -14.40 10.35
N ARG A 152 31.86 -15.68 9.97
CA ARG A 152 32.21 -16.78 10.86
C ARG A 152 33.72 -16.88 11.03
#